data_AF-A0A965E0Y9-F1
#
_entry.id   AF-A0A965E0Y9-F1
#
_cell.length_a   1.000
_cell.length_b   1.000
_cell.length_c   1.000
_cell.angle_alpha   90.00
_cell.angle_beta   90.00
_cell.angle_gamma   90.00
#
_symmetry.space_group_name_H-M   'P 1'
#
loop_
_entity.id
_entity.type
_entity.pdbx_description
1 polymer ?
#
loop_
_entity_poly.entity_id
_entity_poly.type
_entity_poly.pdbx_seq_one_letter_code
_entity_poly.pdbx_strand_id
1 'polypeptide(L)'
;MLHPSVFARLAVVFVLCLLLTGCKSKVTKANYEKVQNGMTLDDVVKLLGKGEKETGDGSNVAGQFGVALPSTPVVGGGDVYVWESDKSTVRITFRQGKVIHKMATGF
;
A
#
# COMPACT_ATOMS: atom_id res chain seq x y z
N MET A 1 36.90 23.13 -26.93
CA MET A 1 36.98 23.42 -25.49
C MET A 1 35.56 23.48 -24.96
N LEU A 2 35.12 22.50 -24.14
CA LEU A 2 33.79 22.57 -23.52
C LEU A 2 33.78 23.68 -22.46
N HIS A 3 32.85 24.62 -22.58
CA HIS A 3 32.73 25.74 -21.64
C HIS A 3 32.31 25.26 -20.24
N PRO A 4 32.81 25.88 -19.15
CA PRO A 4 32.46 25.55 -17.76
C PRO A 4 30.95 25.53 -17.49
N SER A 5 30.19 26.34 -18.24
CA SER A 5 28.74 26.44 -18.18
C SER A 5 27.99 25.20 -18.69
N VAL A 6 28.61 24.36 -19.54
CA VAL A 6 28.03 23.09 -20.00
C VAL A 6 28.11 22.01 -18.92
N PHE A 7 29.23 21.95 -18.20
CA PHE A 7 29.40 21.05 -17.05
C PHE A 7 28.46 21.41 -15.88
N ALA A 8 28.26 22.70 -15.62
CA ALA A 8 27.31 23.17 -14.61
C ALA A 8 25.86 22.76 -14.95
N ARG A 9 25.46 22.85 -16.23
CA ARG A 9 24.13 22.41 -16.70
C ARG A 9 23.94 20.90 -16.59
N LEU A 10 24.96 20.12 -16.96
CA LEU A 10 24.95 18.65 -16.81
C LEU A 10 24.84 18.21 -15.35
N ALA A 11 25.53 18.88 -14.43
CA ALA A 11 25.45 18.60 -13.00
C ALA A 11 24.04 18.86 -12.44
N VAL A 12 23.40 19.96 -12.84
CA VAL A 12 22.02 20.28 -12.43
C VAL A 12 21.02 19.24 -12.94
N VAL A 13 21.16 18.79 -14.19
CA VAL A 13 20.30 17.73 -14.75
C VAL A 13 20.52 16.41 -14.01
N PHE A 14 21.76 16.06 -13.68
CA PHE A 14 22.08 14.84 -12.95
C PHE A 14 21.50 14.85 -11.52
N VAL A 15 21.60 15.97 -10.81
CA VAL A 15 20.97 16.14 -9.48
C VAL A 15 19.44 16.08 -9.57
N LEU A 16 18.84 16.65 -10.61
CA LEU A 16 17.39 16.57 -10.84
C LEU A 16 16.94 15.13 -11.14
N CYS A 17 17.71 14.36 -11.91
CA CYS A 17 17.43 12.95 -12.17
C CYS A 17 17.53 12.08 -10.91
N LEU A 18 18.42 12.41 -9.97
CA LEU A 18 18.54 11.72 -8.67
C LEU A 18 17.36 12.03 -7.72
N LEU A 19 16.71 13.18 -7.85
CA LEU A 19 15.51 13.51 -7.07
C LEU A 19 14.27 12.74 -7.54
N LEU A 20 14.27 12.21 -8.77
CA LEU A 20 13.15 11.46 -9.34
C LEU A 20 13.09 9.99 -8.88
N THR A 21 14.16 9.44 -8.26
CA THR A 21 14.17 8.05 -7.76
C THR A 21 13.46 7.89 -6.40
N GLY A 22 12.81 8.94 -5.88
CA GLY A 22 12.34 9.03 -4.50
C GLY A 22 11.02 8.34 -4.15
N CYS A 23 10.19 7.95 -5.12
CA CYS A 23 8.92 7.26 -4.84
C CYS A 23 9.09 5.73 -4.78
N LYS A 24 9.98 5.25 -3.90
CA LYS A 24 10.04 3.81 -3.61
C LYS A 24 8.78 3.41 -2.83
N SER A 25 7.99 2.50 -3.39
CA SER A 25 6.80 1.98 -2.70
C SER A 25 7.16 1.45 -1.31
N LYS A 26 6.43 1.91 -0.29
CA LYS A 26 6.57 1.40 1.09
C LYS A 26 5.89 0.04 1.28
N VAL A 27 5.11 -0.40 0.31
CA VAL A 27 4.43 -1.71 0.30
C VAL A 27 5.45 -2.79 -0.06
N THR A 28 6.16 -3.25 0.97
CA THR A 28 7.18 -4.30 0.87
C THR A 28 6.87 -5.40 1.86
N LYS A 29 7.33 -6.64 1.60
CA LYS A 29 7.14 -7.78 2.51
C LYS A 29 7.62 -7.46 3.93
N ALA A 30 8.79 -6.84 4.04
CA ALA A 30 9.38 -6.44 5.31
C ALA A 30 8.52 -5.42 6.10
N ASN A 31 7.84 -4.49 5.42
CA ASN A 31 6.93 -3.56 6.10
C ASN A 31 5.58 -4.21 6.42
N TYR A 32 5.08 -5.09 5.56
CA TYR A 32 3.85 -5.86 5.81
C TYR A 32 3.99 -6.81 7.01
N GLU A 33 5.15 -7.44 7.18
CA GLU A 33 5.42 -8.32 8.33
C GLU A 33 5.41 -7.56 9.66
N LYS A 34 5.79 -6.28 9.65
CA LYS A 34 5.71 -5.40 10.82
C LYS A 34 4.29 -5.02 11.20
N VAL A 35 3.32 -5.11 10.29
CA VAL A 35 1.91 -4.85 10.61
C VAL A 35 1.41 -5.96 11.52
N GLN A 36 0.90 -5.58 12.69
CA GLN A 36 0.36 -6.50 13.68
C GLN A 36 -1.08 -6.16 14.04
N ASN A 37 -1.81 -7.15 14.54
CA ASN A 37 -3.14 -6.93 15.08
C ASN A 37 -3.07 -5.91 16.23
N GLY A 38 -4.10 -5.06 16.34
CA GLY A 38 -4.17 -4.00 17.33
C GLY A 38 -3.54 -2.66 16.91
N MET A 39 -2.75 -2.62 15.83
CA MET A 39 -2.20 -1.37 15.29
C MET A 39 -3.30 -0.42 14.82
N THR A 40 -3.06 0.89 14.94
CA THR A 40 -3.96 1.90 14.39
C THR A 40 -3.74 2.09 12.89
N LEU A 41 -4.68 2.73 12.20
CA LEU A 41 -4.49 3.10 10.79
C LEU A 41 -3.22 3.94 10.61
N ASP A 42 -2.96 4.89 11.51
CA ASP A 42 -1.78 5.77 11.44
C ASP A 42 -0.47 4.98 11.56
N ASP A 43 -0.43 3.96 12.41
CA ASP A 43 0.74 3.10 12.55
C ASP A 43 0.97 2.27 11.28
N VAL A 44 -0.10 1.77 10.67
CA VAL A 44 -0.02 1.08 9.37
C VAL A 44 0.43 2.05 8.28
N VAL A 45 -0.06 3.29 8.27
CA VAL A 45 0.31 4.31 7.28
C VAL A 45 1.80 4.70 7.39
N LYS A 46 2.37 4.74 8.59
CA LYS A 46 3.82 4.95 8.78
C LYS A 46 4.64 3.85 8.10
N LEU A 47 4.15 2.61 8.15
CA LEU A 47 4.82 1.43 7.59
C LEU A 47 4.62 1.25 6.08
N LEU A 48 3.38 1.34 5.60
CA LEU A 48 3.00 0.99 4.22
C LEU A 48 2.71 2.21 3.33
N GLY A 49 2.65 3.42 3.91
CA GLY A 49 2.21 4.62 3.20
C GLY A 49 0.69 4.81 3.28
N LYS A 50 0.16 5.75 2.50
CA LYS A 50 -1.29 5.99 2.45
C LYS A 50 -1.96 4.83 1.71
N GLY A 51 -2.97 4.22 2.34
CA GLY A 51 -3.84 3.23 1.71
C GLY A 51 -5.16 3.85 1.28
N GLU A 52 -5.85 3.17 0.38
CA GLU A 52 -7.18 3.56 -0.09
C GLU A 52 -8.24 2.81 0.71
N LYS A 53 -9.24 3.54 1.22
CA LYS A 53 -10.37 2.92 1.93
C LYS A 53 -11.28 2.29 0.88
N GLU A 54 -11.61 1.01 1.03
CA GLU A 54 -12.66 0.42 0.19
C GLU A 54 -14.03 0.95 0.63
N THR A 55 -14.59 1.86 -0.15
CA THR A 55 -15.98 2.26 -0.06
C THR A 55 -16.80 1.37 -0.99
N GLY A 56 -17.49 0.37 -0.43
CA GLY A 56 -18.13 -0.67 -1.22
C GLY A 56 -19.32 -0.19 -2.06
N ASP A 57 -19.35 -0.61 -3.31
CA ASP A 57 -20.51 -0.78 -4.20
C ASP A 57 -20.98 -2.26 -4.25
N GLY A 58 -20.47 -3.10 -3.36
CA GLY A 58 -20.98 -4.47 -3.17
C GLY A 58 -20.46 -5.50 -4.18
N SER A 59 -19.36 -5.22 -4.89
CA SER A 59 -18.67 -6.24 -5.68
C SER A 59 -17.86 -7.19 -4.77
N ASN A 60 -18.61 -8.09 -4.14
CA ASN A 60 -18.25 -9.42 -3.68
C ASN A 60 -16.78 -9.80 -3.84
N VAL A 61 -16.01 -9.68 -2.76
CA VAL A 61 -15.06 -10.75 -2.45
C VAL A 61 -15.86 -11.95 -1.96
N ALA A 62 -16.31 -12.81 -2.87
CA ALA A 62 -16.36 -14.26 -2.63
C ALA A 62 -14.93 -14.84 -2.34
N GLY A 63 -14.02 -14.00 -1.85
CA GLY A 63 -12.69 -13.78 -2.43
C GLY A 63 -11.66 -13.35 -1.40
N GLN A 64 -12.03 -13.28 -0.12
CA GLN A 64 -11.03 -13.34 0.94
C GLN A 64 -10.38 -14.73 1.01
N PHE A 65 -11.05 -15.77 0.50
CA PHE A 65 -10.58 -17.17 0.56
C PHE A 65 -10.96 -18.07 -0.65
N GLY A 66 -11.56 -17.54 -1.72
CA GLY A 66 -11.78 -18.30 -2.97
C GLY A 66 -12.83 -19.42 -2.90
N VAL A 67 -13.88 -19.26 -2.10
CA VAL A 67 -15.00 -20.22 -2.05
C VAL A 67 -16.31 -19.48 -2.27
N ALA A 68 -16.98 -19.77 -3.38
CA ALA A 68 -18.21 -19.09 -3.80
C ALA A 68 -19.46 -19.77 -3.21
N LEU A 69 -20.35 -18.98 -2.60
CA LEU A 69 -21.75 -19.35 -2.35
C LEU A 69 -22.68 -18.14 -2.61
N PRO A 70 -23.91 -18.38 -3.13
CA PRO A 70 -24.80 -17.35 -3.71
C PRO A 70 -25.50 -16.40 -2.72
N SER A 71 -25.04 -16.32 -1.47
CA SER A 71 -25.66 -15.49 -0.43
C SER A 71 -24.78 -15.43 0.83
N THR A 72 -23.55 -14.96 0.71
CA THR A 72 -22.66 -14.84 1.89
C THR A 72 -22.66 -13.42 2.46
N PRO A 73 -23.01 -13.25 3.75
CA PRO A 73 -23.08 -11.96 4.42
C PRO A 73 -21.68 -11.39 4.61
N VAL A 74 -21.58 -10.07 4.48
CA VAL A 74 -20.41 -9.23 4.82
C VAL A 74 -19.79 -9.74 6.12
N VAL A 75 -18.60 -10.35 6.03
CA VAL A 75 -17.88 -10.81 7.22
C VAL A 75 -17.35 -9.57 7.94
N GLY A 76 -18.15 -9.10 8.90
CA GLY A 76 -17.71 -8.28 10.04
C GLY A 76 -17.46 -6.82 9.71
N GLY A 77 -18.48 -5.98 9.94
CA GLY A 77 -18.46 -4.51 9.80
C GLY A 77 -17.23 -3.81 10.37
N GLY A 78 -16.21 -3.68 9.54
CA GLY A 78 -14.94 -3.05 9.80
C GLY A 78 -14.47 -2.34 8.54
N ASP A 79 -13.70 -1.26 8.70
CA ASP A 79 -13.17 -0.50 7.59
C ASP A 79 -12.03 -1.29 6.92
N VAL A 80 -12.15 -1.52 5.61
CA VAL A 80 -11.10 -2.19 4.84
C VAL A 80 -10.27 -1.13 4.11
N TYR A 81 -8.95 -1.25 4.21
CA TYR A 81 -8.01 -0.44 3.45
C TYR A 81 -7.12 -1.32 2.59
N VAL A 82 -6.79 -0.82 1.40
CA VAL A 82 -5.94 -1.49 0.41
C VAL A 82 -4.70 -0.65 0.14
N TRP A 83 -3.56 -1.32 0.06
CA TRP A 83 -2.30 -0.75 -0.41
C TRP A 83 -1.84 -1.55 -1.61
N GLU A 84 -1.69 -0.87 -2.74
CA GLU A 84 -1.22 -1.46 -3.98
C GLU A 84 0.19 -0.97 -4.32
N SER A 85 0.93 -1.86 -4.94
CA SER A 85 2.26 -1.69 -5.50
C SER A 85 2.29 -2.42 -6.83
N ASP A 86 3.26 -2.12 -7.69
CA ASP A 86 3.35 -2.66 -9.05
C ASP A 86 3.17 -4.19 -9.15
N LYS A 87 3.50 -4.93 -8.09
CA LYS A 87 3.39 -6.39 -8.02
C LYS A 87 2.65 -6.95 -6.81
N SER A 88 2.30 -6.10 -5.82
CA SER A 88 1.82 -6.57 -4.52
C SER A 88 0.56 -5.82 -4.09
N THR A 89 -0.40 -6.56 -3.52
CA THR A 89 -1.61 -5.98 -2.94
C THR A 89 -1.70 -6.38 -1.47
N VAL A 90 -1.91 -5.41 -0.59
CA VAL A 90 -2.12 -5.62 0.85
C VAL A 90 -3.51 -5.13 1.22
N ARG A 91 -4.29 -5.98 1.89
CA ARG A 91 -5.62 -5.66 2.42
C ARG A 91 -5.60 -5.78 3.93
N ILE A 92 -6.03 -4.73 4.63
CA ILE A 92 -6.09 -4.72 6.10
C ILE A 92 -7.49 -4.30 6.52
N THR A 93 -8.09 -5.12 7.39
CA THR A 93 -9.39 -4.85 7.99
C THR A 93 -9.20 -4.25 9.37
N PHE A 94 -9.84 -3.11 9.60
CA PHE A 94 -9.85 -2.39 10.86
C PHE A 94 -11.22 -2.51 11.50
N ARG A 95 -11.25 -2.77 12.81
CA ARG A 95 -12.48 -2.70 13.62
C ARG A 95 -12.20 -1.86 14.83
N GLN A 96 -13.08 -0.89 15.11
CA GLN A 96 -12.86 0.11 16.17
C GLN A 96 -11.50 0.81 16.04
N GLY A 97 -11.07 1.10 14.79
CA GLY A 97 -9.80 1.78 14.51
C GLY A 97 -8.54 0.92 14.67
N LYS A 98 -8.66 -0.38 14.94
CA LYS A 98 -7.53 -1.29 15.13
C LYS A 98 -7.50 -2.41 14.10
N VAL A 99 -6.30 -2.83 13.69
CA VAL A 99 -6.10 -3.99 12.81
C VAL A 99 -6.65 -5.25 13.46
N ILE A 100 -7.57 -5.92 12.78
CA ILE A 100 -8.10 -7.23 13.20
C ILE A 100 -7.75 -8.35 12.24
N HIS A 101 -7.46 -8.01 10.98
CA HIS A 101 -7.11 -8.96 9.95
C HIS A 101 -6.20 -8.30 8.91
N LYS A 102 -5.23 -9.08 8.40
CA LYS A 102 -4.33 -8.66 7.33
C LYS A 102 -4.18 -9.77 6.29
N MET A 103 -4.13 -9.39 5.03
CA MET A 103 -3.89 -10.27 3.89
C MET A 103 -2.96 -9.56 2.91
N ALA A 104 -2.08 -10.32 2.26
CA ALA A 104 -1.27 -9.79 1.18
C ALA A 104 -1.03 -10.84 0.10
N THR A 105 -0.90 -10.37 -1.14
CA THR A 105 -0.57 -11.17 -2.32
C THR A 105 0.58 -10.51 -3.08
N GLY A 106 1.40 -11.32 -3.76
CA GLY A 106 2.39 -10.83 -4.73
C GLY A 106 3.68 -10.21 -4.17
N PHE A 107 4.22 -10.71 -3.05
CA PHE A 107 5.55 -10.29 -2.58
C PHE A 107 6.69 -11.08 -3.21
#